data_AF-S3TB14-F1
#
_entry.id   AF-S3TB14-F1
#
_cell.length_a   1.000
_cell.length_b   1.000
_cell.length_c   1.000
_cell.angle_alpha   90.00
_cell.angle_beta   90.00
_cell.angle_gamma   90.00
#
_symmetry.space_group_name_H-M   'P 1'
#
loop_
_entity.id
_entity.type
_entity.pdbx_description
1 polymer ?
#
loop_
_entity_poly.entity_id
_entity_poly.type
_entity_poly.pdbx_seq_one_letter_code
_entity_poly.pdbx_strand_id
1 'polypeptide(L)'
;MPVNQSGTVKTNPKRGSVAACSMVGIVPITFKELWDNYYGDKTPPYNINGQAPKGFENQCAIRMSVTLHKVGVKMTTFSQNNLKPEGKAPTLGRIVLNNKATATRANEMAIWLQTRPVCGIGPAIVITGRDWQSKIKGKTGIIFFGEYWERDDESADAASGGHIDLWNGKSLTPNWASMFRFTLGINRIFYLYADLGKSKRIWFFEVK
;
A
#
# COMPACT_ATOMS: atom_id res chain seq x y z
N MET A 1 16.92 -11.87 -2.18
CA MET A 1 17.72 -11.22 -1.13
C MET A 1 17.16 -9.82 -0.93
N PRO A 2 17.10 -9.24 0.27
CA PRO A 2 16.59 -7.87 0.44
C PRO A 2 17.46 -6.89 -0.35
N VAL A 3 16.84 -6.00 -1.12
CA VAL A 3 17.57 -4.99 -1.91
C VAL A 3 17.89 -3.77 -1.03
N ASN A 4 19.07 -3.18 -1.21
CA ASN A 4 19.38 -1.91 -0.56
C ASN A 4 18.66 -0.77 -1.28
N GLN A 5 17.71 -0.14 -0.59
CA GLN A 5 16.91 0.99 -1.08
C GLN A 5 17.43 2.35 -0.57
N SER A 6 18.74 2.46 -0.34
CA SER A 6 19.39 3.70 0.09
C SER A 6 20.63 3.97 -0.76
N GLY A 7 20.87 5.25 -1.02
CA GLY A 7 22.01 5.72 -1.81
C GLY A 7 22.26 7.20 -1.54
N THR A 8 23.48 7.65 -1.79
CA THR A 8 23.88 9.05 -1.60
C THR A 8 23.94 9.74 -2.96
N VAL A 9 23.22 10.86 -3.10
CA VAL A 9 23.25 11.71 -4.31
C VAL A 9 24.05 12.97 -3.99
N LYS A 10 24.99 13.35 -4.87
CA LYS A 10 25.63 14.66 -4.80
C LYS A 10 24.64 15.72 -5.31
N THR A 11 24.29 16.69 -4.46
CA THR A 11 23.41 17.79 -4.84
C THR A 11 24.11 18.76 -5.80
N ASN A 12 23.32 19.49 -6.59
CA ASN A 12 23.81 20.52 -7.50
C ASN A 12 22.79 21.67 -7.59
N PRO A 13 23.21 22.88 -8.01
CA PRO A 13 22.34 24.06 -8.02
C PRO A 13 21.31 24.08 -9.16
N LYS A 14 21.33 23.10 -10.09
CA LYS A 14 20.38 23.05 -11.21
C LYS A 14 19.00 22.63 -10.70
N ARG A 15 18.06 23.58 -10.77
CA ARG A 15 16.65 23.37 -10.44
C ARG A 15 16.07 22.21 -11.27
N GLY A 16 15.31 21.33 -10.60
CA GLY A 16 14.65 20.19 -11.26
C GLY A 16 15.58 19.01 -11.57
N SER A 17 16.79 18.96 -11.01
CA SER A 17 17.66 17.79 -11.14
C SER A 17 16.98 16.53 -10.57
N VAL A 18 17.01 15.45 -11.35
CA VAL A 18 16.49 14.13 -10.96
C VAL A 18 17.64 13.13 -11.01
N ALA A 19 17.79 12.32 -9.98
CA ALA A 19 18.69 11.18 -9.96
C ALA A 19 17.89 9.89 -10.17
N ALA A 20 18.29 9.07 -11.14
CA ALA A 20 17.74 7.73 -11.29
C ALA A 20 18.33 6.80 -10.21
N CYS A 21 17.57 5.78 -9.80
CA CYS A 21 18.01 4.80 -8.81
C CYS A 21 19.33 4.11 -9.21
N SER A 22 19.50 3.81 -10.51
CA SER A 22 20.73 3.26 -11.06
C SER A 22 21.94 4.17 -10.90
N MET A 23 21.76 5.50 -10.92
CA MET A 23 22.85 6.47 -10.76
C MET A 23 23.44 6.46 -9.34
N VAL A 24 22.72 5.92 -8.36
CA VAL A 24 23.17 5.78 -6.97
C VAL A 24 23.31 4.33 -6.52
N GLY A 25 23.35 3.39 -7.47
CA GLY A 25 23.53 1.97 -7.16
C GLY A 25 22.34 1.32 -6.44
N ILE A 26 21.17 1.96 -6.45
CA ILE A 26 19.95 1.36 -5.88
C ILE A 26 19.36 0.40 -6.91
N VAL A 27 19.29 -0.88 -6.53
CA VAL A 27 18.63 -1.92 -7.31
C VAL A 27 17.11 -1.77 -7.15
N PRO A 28 16.34 -1.55 -8.22
CA PRO A 28 14.88 -1.45 -8.12
C PRO A 28 14.26 -2.76 -7.62
N ILE A 29 13.23 -2.69 -6.78
CA ILE A 29 12.43 -3.87 -6.45
C ILE A 29 11.66 -4.36 -7.68
N THR A 30 11.39 -5.66 -7.72
CA THR A 30 10.54 -6.29 -8.74
C THR A 30 9.19 -6.71 -8.17
N PHE A 31 8.21 -6.87 -9.04
CA PHE A 31 6.90 -7.37 -8.65
C PHE A 31 7.00 -8.80 -8.13
N LYS A 32 7.86 -9.63 -8.74
CA LYS A 32 8.10 -10.99 -8.28
C LYS A 32 8.58 -11.01 -6.82
N GLU A 33 9.51 -10.13 -6.45
CA GLU A 33 9.98 -10.02 -5.07
C GLU A 33 8.86 -9.61 -4.12
N LEU A 34 8.02 -8.63 -4.50
CA LEU A 34 6.86 -8.25 -3.68
C LEU A 34 5.87 -9.42 -3.52
N TRP A 35 5.55 -10.11 -4.62
CA TRP A 35 4.57 -11.18 -4.64
C TRP A 35 5.03 -12.40 -3.84
N ASP A 36 6.27 -12.85 -4.05
CA ASP A 36 6.86 -13.99 -3.34
C ASP A 36 7.00 -13.73 -1.83
N ASN A 37 7.23 -12.46 -1.45
CA ASN A 37 7.40 -12.07 -0.04
C ASN A 37 6.12 -11.58 0.61
N TYR A 38 5.00 -11.52 -0.12
CA TYR A 38 3.74 -11.01 0.40
C TYR A 38 3.38 -11.74 1.68
N TYR A 39 3.13 -10.98 2.74
CA TYR A 39 2.94 -11.56 4.06
C TYR A 39 1.66 -12.41 4.09
N GLY A 40 1.81 -13.71 4.38
CA GLY A 40 0.74 -14.71 4.35
C GLY A 40 -0.25 -14.65 5.52
N ASP A 41 -1.25 -15.54 5.51
CA ASP A 41 -2.49 -15.43 6.31
C ASP A 41 -2.55 -16.26 7.60
N LYS A 42 -1.47 -16.89 8.04
CA LYS A 42 -1.52 -17.71 9.26
C LYS A 42 -1.82 -16.87 10.52
N THR A 43 -1.34 -15.63 10.57
CA THR A 43 -1.54 -14.69 11.68
C THR A 43 -1.49 -13.25 11.18
N PRO A 44 -2.16 -12.27 11.81
CA PRO A 44 -2.02 -10.87 11.44
C PRO A 44 -0.58 -10.39 11.66
N PRO A 45 -0.01 -9.55 10.76
CA PRO A 45 1.37 -9.09 10.89
C PRO A 45 1.60 -8.27 12.16
N TYR A 46 0.63 -7.43 12.55
CA TYR A 46 0.60 -6.81 13.87
C TYR A 46 -0.42 -7.55 14.73
N ASN A 47 0.06 -8.30 15.73
CA ASN A 47 -0.82 -9.11 16.55
C ASN A 47 -0.45 -9.05 18.03
N ILE A 48 -1.45 -9.26 18.88
CA ILE A 48 -1.30 -9.57 20.30
C ILE A 48 -1.90 -10.96 20.48
N ASN A 49 -1.09 -11.92 20.93
CA ASN A 49 -1.50 -13.32 21.09
C ASN A 49 -2.16 -13.94 19.84
N GLY A 50 -1.60 -13.64 18.66
CA GLY A 50 -2.09 -14.17 17.39
C GLY A 50 -3.34 -13.48 16.83
N GLN A 51 -3.89 -12.48 17.51
CA GLN A 51 -5.07 -11.74 17.06
C GLN A 51 -4.75 -10.27 16.74
N ALA A 52 -5.49 -9.70 15.79
CA ALA A 52 -5.37 -8.28 15.46
C ALA A 52 -5.79 -7.44 16.68
N PRO A 53 -4.99 -6.46 17.13
CA PRO A 53 -5.37 -5.58 18.23
C PRO A 53 -6.59 -4.74 17.86
N LYS A 54 -7.39 -4.35 18.86
CA LYS A 54 -8.54 -3.46 18.66
C LYS A 54 -8.11 -2.15 17.97
N GLY A 55 -8.84 -1.73 16.95
CA GLY A 55 -8.51 -0.59 16.09
C GLY A 55 -7.52 -0.90 14.96
N PHE A 56 -7.04 -2.14 14.86
CA PHE A 56 -6.13 -2.63 13.81
C PHE A 56 -6.67 -3.90 13.14
N GLU A 57 -7.99 -4.02 13.04
CA GLU A 57 -8.66 -5.15 12.39
C GLU A 57 -8.32 -5.19 10.89
N ASN A 58 -8.26 -4.02 10.25
CA ASN A 58 -7.84 -3.87 8.86
C ASN A 58 -6.32 -3.72 8.75
N GLN A 59 -5.64 -4.77 8.30
CA GLN A 59 -4.17 -4.78 8.24
C GLN A 59 -3.59 -4.73 6.82
N CYS A 60 -4.36 -4.29 5.82
CA CYS A 60 -3.88 -4.21 4.42
C CYS A 60 -2.60 -3.35 4.30
N ALA A 61 -2.59 -2.15 4.89
CA ALA A 61 -1.42 -1.27 4.90
C ALA A 61 -0.24 -1.84 5.71
N ILE A 62 -0.52 -2.50 6.84
CA ILE A 62 0.52 -3.15 7.66
C ILE A 62 1.14 -4.32 6.90
N ARG A 63 0.32 -5.13 6.23
CA ARG A 63 0.74 -6.26 5.40
C ARG A 63 1.60 -5.80 4.22
N MET A 64 1.20 -4.73 3.55
CA MET A 64 2.01 -4.11 2.52
C MET A 64 3.34 -3.59 3.08
N SER A 65 3.32 -2.94 4.24
CA SER A 65 4.52 -2.44 4.92
C SER A 65 5.49 -3.57 5.26
N VAL A 66 5.01 -4.66 5.85
CA VAL A 66 5.85 -5.84 6.17
C VAL A 66 6.39 -6.50 4.90
N THR A 67 5.61 -6.54 3.82
CA THR A 67 6.08 -7.04 2.52
C THR A 67 7.24 -6.19 1.99
N LEU A 68 7.11 -4.86 2.05
CA LEU A 68 8.16 -3.92 1.70
C LEU A 68 9.41 -4.10 2.60
N HIS A 69 9.21 -4.33 3.89
CA HIS A 69 10.32 -4.59 4.82
C HIS A 69 11.11 -5.85 4.49
N LYS A 70 10.45 -6.90 4.00
CA LYS A 70 11.09 -8.16 3.58
C LYS A 70 11.95 -7.98 2.33
N VAL A 71 11.56 -7.08 1.43
CA VAL A 71 12.35 -6.75 0.24
C VAL A 71 13.36 -5.62 0.49
N GLY A 72 13.54 -5.17 1.74
CA GLY A 72 14.61 -4.23 2.12
C GLY A 72 14.20 -2.75 2.19
N VAL A 73 12.92 -2.43 1.96
CA VAL A 73 12.40 -1.06 2.09
C VAL A 73 12.13 -0.75 3.57
N LYS A 74 12.75 0.28 4.13
CA LYS A 74 12.62 0.65 5.56
C LYS A 74 11.43 1.59 5.86
N MET A 75 10.88 2.22 4.83
CA MET A 75 9.79 3.22 4.93
C MET A 75 10.09 4.41 5.87
N THR A 76 11.36 4.81 6.02
CA THR A 76 11.76 5.88 6.96
C THR A 76 11.09 7.23 6.67
N THR A 77 10.76 7.51 5.42
CA THR A 77 10.06 8.73 5.00
C THR A 77 8.54 8.67 5.24
N PHE A 78 7.98 7.52 5.62
CA PHE A 78 6.61 7.43 6.11
C PHE A 78 6.56 8.03 7.53
N SER A 79 6.45 9.36 7.60
CA SER A 79 6.58 10.16 8.82
C SER A 79 5.84 11.48 8.67
N GLN A 80 5.42 12.09 9.78
CA GLN A 80 4.73 13.39 9.76
C GLN A 80 5.57 14.56 9.22
N ASN A 81 6.90 14.41 9.19
CA ASN A 81 7.78 15.40 8.57
C ASN A 81 7.64 15.46 7.04
N ASN A 82 7.14 14.38 6.44
CA ASN A 82 7.05 14.21 4.98
C ASN A 82 5.60 14.05 4.49
N LEU A 83 4.70 13.61 5.36
CA LEU A 83 3.30 13.32 5.04
C LEU A 83 2.38 14.01 6.03
N LYS A 84 1.28 14.56 5.54
CA LYS A 84 0.20 15.05 6.40
C LYS A 84 -0.76 13.89 6.72
N PRO A 85 -1.27 13.80 7.96
CA PRO A 85 -2.39 12.92 8.27
C PRO A 85 -3.56 13.21 7.31
N GLU A 86 -4.25 12.18 6.86
CA GLU A 86 -5.43 12.37 5.98
C GLU A 86 -6.69 12.59 6.82
N GLY A 87 -7.67 13.33 6.26
CA GLY A 87 -8.92 13.65 6.94
C GLY A 87 -8.70 14.62 8.11
N LYS A 88 -9.38 14.34 9.23
CA LYS A 88 -9.23 15.09 10.48
C LYS A 88 -8.42 14.32 11.53
N ALA A 89 -7.70 13.27 11.10
CA ALA A 89 -6.90 12.48 12.01
C ALA A 89 -5.81 13.37 12.66
N PRO A 90 -5.62 13.30 13.99
CA PRO A 90 -4.65 14.15 14.69
C PRO A 90 -3.21 13.74 14.38
N THR A 91 -2.99 12.48 13.99
CA THR A 91 -1.68 11.93 13.67
C THR A 91 -1.72 10.99 12.48
N LEU A 92 -0.56 10.82 11.85
CA LEU A 92 -0.34 9.83 10.79
C LEU A 92 -0.56 8.41 11.35
N GLY A 93 -1.29 7.59 10.62
CA GLY A 93 -1.52 6.17 10.91
C GLY A 93 -0.23 5.38 10.75
N ARG A 94 0.58 5.36 11.81
CA ARG A 94 1.92 4.80 11.83
C ARG A 94 2.20 4.06 13.13
N ILE A 95 2.75 2.87 13.02
CA ILE A 95 3.39 2.13 14.12
C ILE A 95 4.85 1.82 13.79
N VAL A 96 5.59 1.34 14.79
CA VAL A 96 6.92 0.76 14.59
C VAL A 96 6.81 -0.75 14.81
N LEU A 97 7.09 -1.52 13.78
CA LEU A 97 7.09 -2.98 13.83
C LEU A 97 8.50 -3.46 13.48
N ASN A 98 9.12 -4.26 14.34
CA ASN A 98 10.49 -4.74 14.16
C ASN A 98 11.49 -3.62 13.82
N ASN A 99 11.43 -2.50 14.56
CA ASN A 99 12.25 -1.30 14.37
C ASN A 99 12.10 -0.61 13.00
N LYS A 100 11.00 -0.85 12.27
CA LYS A 100 10.72 -0.23 10.97
C LYS A 100 9.38 0.50 10.98
N ALA A 101 9.36 1.64 10.30
CA ALA A 101 8.14 2.42 10.13
C ALA A 101 7.10 1.59 9.35
N THR A 102 5.87 1.56 9.85
CA THR A 102 4.80 0.71 9.32
C THR A 102 3.54 1.53 9.20
N ALA A 103 2.98 1.60 7.99
CA ALA A 103 1.73 2.29 7.73
C ALA A 103 0.55 1.46 8.24
N THR A 104 -0.43 2.11 8.86
CA THR A 104 -1.64 1.45 9.39
C THR A 104 -2.90 1.84 8.61
N ARG A 105 -2.83 2.88 7.77
CA ARG A 105 -3.93 3.35 6.93
C ARG A 105 -3.58 3.22 5.45
N ALA A 106 -4.49 2.63 4.67
CA ALA A 106 -4.27 2.37 3.24
C ALA A 106 -4.11 3.66 2.43
N ASN A 107 -4.93 4.68 2.74
CA ASN A 107 -4.90 5.94 2.01
C ASN A 107 -3.58 6.69 2.20
N GLU A 108 -3.11 6.81 3.44
CA GLU A 108 -1.82 7.44 3.74
C GLU A 108 -0.65 6.66 3.12
N MET A 109 -0.74 5.33 3.08
CA MET A 109 0.22 4.49 2.36
C MET A 109 0.23 4.80 0.85
N ALA A 110 -0.94 4.98 0.25
CA ALA A 110 -1.05 5.33 -1.17
C ALA A 110 -0.50 6.74 -1.45
N ILE A 111 -0.77 7.72 -0.58
CA ILE A 111 -0.18 9.08 -0.66
C ILE A 111 1.34 9.00 -0.52
N TRP A 112 1.86 8.19 0.39
CA TRP A 112 3.30 7.97 0.50
C TRP A 112 3.89 7.42 -0.79
N LEU A 113 3.28 6.39 -1.40
CA LEU A 113 3.74 5.83 -2.67
C LEU A 113 3.74 6.87 -3.81
N GLN A 114 2.81 7.85 -3.81
CA GLN A 114 2.81 8.95 -4.78
C GLN A 114 4.06 9.83 -4.70
N THR A 115 4.70 9.92 -3.53
CA THR A 115 5.98 10.65 -3.36
C THR A 115 7.17 9.94 -4.00
N ARG A 116 6.94 8.76 -4.61
CA ARG A 116 7.94 7.87 -5.23
C ARG A 116 9.11 7.52 -4.29
N PRO A 117 8.83 7.01 -3.08
CA PRO A 117 9.85 6.77 -2.06
C PRO A 117 10.63 5.47 -2.26
N VAL A 118 10.26 4.63 -3.23
CA VAL A 118 10.83 3.29 -3.46
C VAL A 118 11.18 3.12 -4.94
N CYS A 119 12.42 2.70 -5.19
CA CYS A 119 12.87 2.38 -6.54
C CYS A 119 12.25 1.08 -7.04
N GLY A 120 11.66 1.09 -8.23
CA GLY A 120 10.94 -0.05 -8.82
C GLY A 120 9.43 0.08 -8.77
N ILE A 121 8.91 0.99 -7.94
CA ILE A 121 7.50 1.36 -7.94
C ILE A 121 7.29 2.55 -8.87
N GLY A 122 6.44 2.37 -9.88
CA GLY A 122 6.06 3.40 -10.84
C GLY A 122 5.24 4.54 -10.22
N PRO A 123 5.03 5.64 -10.97
CA PRO A 123 4.14 6.71 -10.53
C PRO A 123 2.69 6.18 -10.39
N ALA A 124 1.89 6.86 -9.57
CA ALA A 124 0.47 6.55 -9.48
C ALA A 124 -0.24 6.84 -10.82
N ILE A 125 -1.03 5.88 -11.27
CA ILE A 125 -1.94 6.01 -12.40
C ILE A 125 -3.36 5.97 -11.84
N VAL A 126 -4.14 7.02 -12.11
CA VAL A 126 -5.56 7.06 -11.72
C VAL A 126 -6.35 6.21 -12.69
N ILE A 127 -6.99 5.16 -12.18
CA ILE A 127 -7.75 4.19 -12.98
C ILE A 127 -9.21 4.05 -12.52
N THR A 128 -9.69 4.95 -11.65
CA THR A 128 -11.07 4.99 -11.13
C THR A 128 -12.11 4.74 -12.23
N GLY A 129 -13.16 3.99 -11.89
CA GLY A 129 -14.24 3.62 -12.79
C GLY A 129 -14.46 2.11 -12.83
N ARG A 130 -15.65 1.69 -13.28
CA ARG A 130 -16.01 0.25 -13.36
C ARG A 130 -15.12 -0.55 -14.31
N ASP A 131 -14.43 0.13 -15.21
CA ASP A 131 -13.51 -0.42 -16.20
C ASP A 131 -12.05 -0.47 -15.70
N TRP A 132 -11.77 -0.19 -14.42
CA TRP A 132 -10.39 -0.14 -13.89
C TRP A 132 -9.54 -1.38 -14.22
N GLN A 133 -10.14 -2.58 -14.25
CA GLN A 133 -9.44 -3.82 -14.58
C GLN A 133 -8.91 -3.84 -16.01
N SER A 134 -9.63 -3.22 -16.96
CA SER A 134 -9.19 -3.16 -18.37
C SER A 134 -7.98 -2.22 -18.52
N LYS A 135 -7.96 -1.11 -17.76
CA LYS A 135 -6.88 -0.11 -17.76
C LYS A 135 -5.54 -0.67 -17.29
N ILE A 136 -5.55 -1.74 -16.50
CA ILE A 136 -4.33 -2.39 -15.98
C ILE A 136 -4.16 -3.83 -16.45
N LYS A 137 -4.86 -4.21 -17.52
CA LYS A 137 -4.75 -5.55 -18.10
C LYS A 137 -3.31 -5.84 -18.50
N GLY A 138 -2.79 -6.98 -18.05
CA GLY A 138 -1.41 -7.40 -18.33
C GLY A 138 -0.33 -6.62 -17.56
N LYS A 139 -0.72 -5.71 -16.67
CA LYS A 139 0.21 -5.00 -15.77
C LYS A 139 0.22 -5.63 -14.39
N THR A 140 1.36 -5.55 -13.72
CA THR A 140 1.55 -5.97 -12.33
C THR A 140 1.89 -4.77 -11.47
N GLY A 141 1.56 -4.81 -10.18
CA GLY A 141 1.89 -3.70 -9.30
C GLY A 141 1.13 -3.67 -7.98
N ILE A 142 1.17 -2.50 -7.35
CA ILE A 142 0.38 -2.19 -6.15
C ILE A 142 -0.87 -1.45 -6.60
N ILE A 143 -2.01 -1.79 -6.02
CA ILE A 143 -3.28 -1.11 -6.28
C ILE A 143 -3.90 -0.64 -4.97
N PHE A 144 -4.40 0.59 -5.00
CA PHE A 144 -5.13 1.22 -3.91
C PHE A 144 -6.55 1.54 -4.36
N PHE A 145 -7.50 1.23 -3.49
CA PHE A 145 -8.92 1.57 -3.60
C PHE A 145 -9.24 2.47 -2.40
N GLY A 146 -9.63 3.72 -2.63
CA GLY A 146 -9.92 4.69 -1.58
C GLY A 146 -11.40 5.07 -1.54
N GLU A 147 -11.87 5.37 -0.32
CA GLU A 147 -13.23 5.85 -0.05
C GLU A 147 -14.30 4.91 -0.62
N TYR A 148 -14.11 3.61 -0.37
CA TYR A 148 -14.95 2.53 -0.90
C TYR A 148 -16.09 2.15 0.07
N TRP A 149 -15.92 2.33 1.39
CA TRP A 149 -17.00 2.13 2.36
C TRP A 149 -17.01 3.20 3.46
N GLU A 150 -18.20 3.58 3.90
CA GLU A 150 -18.46 4.35 5.13
C GLU A 150 -18.63 3.34 6.28
N ARG A 151 -18.04 3.59 7.45
CA ARG A 151 -18.25 2.77 8.66
C ARG A 151 -19.30 3.45 9.51
N ASP A 152 -20.38 2.75 9.84
CA ASP A 152 -21.56 3.31 10.53
C ASP A 152 -21.26 3.90 11.93
N ASP A 153 -20.13 3.56 12.57
CA ASP A 153 -19.81 3.96 13.94
C ASP A 153 -18.40 4.58 14.15
N GLU A 154 -17.69 4.99 13.09
CA GLU A 154 -16.44 5.74 13.25
C GLU A 154 -16.73 7.24 13.22
N SER A 155 -16.18 8.01 14.18
CA SER A 155 -16.15 9.46 14.07
C SER A 155 -15.55 9.82 12.70
N ALA A 156 -16.16 10.79 12.03
CA ALA A 156 -15.82 11.25 10.67
C ALA A 156 -14.35 11.69 10.47
N ASP A 157 -13.52 11.56 11.49
CA ASP A 157 -12.13 11.98 11.57
C ASP A 157 -11.14 10.82 11.30
N ALA A 158 -11.61 9.56 11.29
CA ALA A 158 -10.77 8.36 11.13
C ALA A 158 -11.16 7.45 9.96
N ALA A 159 -11.98 7.92 9.01
CA ALA A 159 -12.47 7.16 7.86
C ALA A 159 -11.31 6.56 7.03
N SER A 160 -10.95 5.32 7.36
CA SER A 160 -9.84 4.54 6.79
C SER A 160 -10.30 3.63 5.64
N GLY A 161 -11.48 3.91 5.06
CA GLY A 161 -12.27 3.06 4.15
C GLY A 161 -11.64 2.79 2.78
N GLY A 162 -10.35 2.48 2.74
CA GLY A 162 -9.62 2.08 1.57
C GLY A 162 -8.89 0.75 1.75
N HIS A 163 -8.55 0.12 0.64
CA HIS A 163 -7.80 -1.12 0.55
C HIS A 163 -6.53 -0.89 -0.28
N ILE A 164 -5.43 -1.53 0.12
CA ILE A 164 -4.19 -1.53 -0.66
C ILE A 164 -3.66 -2.96 -0.77
N ASP A 165 -3.25 -3.37 -1.97
CA ASP A 165 -2.86 -4.74 -2.25
C ASP A 165 -1.91 -4.87 -3.45
N LEU A 166 -1.41 -6.08 -3.70
CA LEU A 166 -0.73 -6.42 -4.94
C LEU A 166 -1.73 -6.95 -5.99
N TRP A 167 -1.49 -6.58 -7.24
CA TRP A 167 -2.21 -7.02 -8.42
C TRP A 167 -1.25 -7.73 -9.38
N ASN A 168 -1.54 -9.00 -9.71
CA ASN A 168 -0.68 -9.84 -10.56
C ASN A 168 -1.05 -9.82 -12.05
N GLY A 169 -1.86 -8.86 -12.50
CA GLY A 169 -2.38 -8.82 -13.87
C GLY A 169 -3.70 -9.56 -14.06
N LYS A 170 -4.14 -10.37 -13.08
CA LYS A 170 -5.39 -11.14 -13.13
C LYS A 170 -6.24 -10.98 -11.87
N SER A 171 -5.60 -10.98 -10.70
CA SER A 171 -6.28 -10.96 -9.41
C SER A 171 -5.44 -10.20 -8.37
N LEU A 172 -6.10 -9.87 -7.27
CA LEU A 172 -5.44 -9.44 -6.03
C LEU A 172 -4.84 -10.65 -5.30
N THR A 173 -4.04 -10.40 -4.25
CA THR A 173 -3.49 -11.48 -3.40
C THR A 173 -4.63 -12.22 -2.72
N PRO A 174 -4.60 -13.55 -2.55
CA PRO A 174 -5.75 -14.34 -2.03
C PRO A 174 -6.38 -13.82 -0.73
N ASN A 175 -5.56 -13.17 0.10
CA ASN A 175 -5.90 -12.65 1.41
C ASN A 175 -6.93 -11.50 1.38
N TRP A 176 -7.07 -10.83 0.23
CA TRP A 176 -8.04 -9.74 0.05
C TRP A 176 -9.48 -10.22 0.26
N ALA A 177 -9.82 -11.40 -0.26
CA ALA A 177 -11.16 -11.98 -0.15
C ALA A 177 -11.50 -12.31 1.31
N SER A 178 -10.50 -12.74 2.09
CA SER A 178 -10.63 -12.95 3.53
C SER A 178 -10.93 -11.63 4.25
N MET A 179 -10.18 -10.57 3.97
CA MET A 179 -10.44 -9.24 4.55
C MET A 179 -11.86 -8.75 4.23
N PHE A 180 -12.29 -8.79 2.97
CA PHE A 180 -13.62 -8.34 2.59
C PHE A 180 -14.75 -9.24 3.12
N ARG A 181 -14.50 -10.54 3.28
CA ARG A 181 -15.45 -11.46 3.94
C ARG A 181 -15.64 -11.10 5.41
N PHE A 182 -14.57 -10.83 6.15
CA PHE A 182 -14.64 -10.53 7.57
C PHE A 182 -15.05 -9.08 7.86
N THR A 183 -14.60 -8.13 7.04
CA THR A 183 -14.84 -6.70 7.25
C THR A 183 -16.17 -6.22 6.63
N LEU A 184 -16.61 -6.78 5.49
CA LEU A 184 -17.82 -6.35 4.79
C LEU A 184 -18.91 -7.44 4.67
N GLY A 185 -18.68 -8.67 5.16
CA GLY A 185 -19.67 -9.75 5.09
C GLY A 185 -19.96 -10.26 3.66
N ILE A 186 -19.15 -9.87 2.66
CA ILE A 186 -19.40 -10.20 1.26
C ILE A 186 -18.73 -11.53 0.89
N ASN A 187 -19.54 -12.52 0.48
CA ASN A 187 -19.10 -13.91 0.28
C ASN A 187 -18.75 -14.31 -1.16
N ARG A 188 -18.82 -13.39 -2.15
CA ARG A 188 -18.58 -13.72 -3.57
C ARG A 188 -17.56 -12.82 -4.24
N ILE A 189 -16.46 -13.43 -4.71
CA ILE A 189 -15.29 -12.79 -5.33
C ILE A 189 -15.63 -11.95 -6.57
N PHE A 190 -16.52 -12.42 -7.44
CA PHE A 190 -16.90 -11.67 -8.66
C PHE A 190 -17.63 -10.37 -8.34
N TYR A 191 -18.55 -10.40 -7.36
CA TYR A 191 -19.25 -9.21 -6.90
C TYR A 191 -18.31 -8.24 -6.19
N LEU A 192 -17.30 -8.74 -5.46
CA LEU A 192 -16.25 -7.91 -4.85
C LEU A 192 -15.52 -7.04 -5.90
N TYR A 193 -15.10 -7.60 -7.03
CA TYR A 193 -14.36 -6.81 -8.05
C TYR A 193 -15.21 -5.72 -8.69
N ALA A 194 -16.47 -6.03 -8.97
CA ALA A 194 -17.42 -5.04 -9.50
C ALA A 194 -17.69 -3.92 -8.47
N ASP A 195 -17.76 -4.29 -7.19
CA ASP A 195 -18.01 -3.37 -6.10
C ASP A 195 -16.77 -2.47 -5.83
N LEU A 196 -15.54 -3.01 -5.92
CA LEU A 196 -14.31 -2.20 -5.90
C LEU A 196 -14.28 -1.10 -6.98
N GLY A 197 -14.96 -1.32 -8.11
CA GLY A 197 -15.14 -0.29 -9.14
C GLY A 197 -15.97 0.93 -8.72
N LYS A 198 -16.65 0.88 -7.56
CA LYS A 198 -17.37 2.00 -6.94
C LYS A 198 -16.48 2.89 -6.06
N SER A 199 -15.24 2.49 -5.79
CA SER A 199 -14.29 3.32 -5.04
C SER A 199 -14.14 4.70 -5.68
N LYS A 200 -14.18 5.78 -4.89
CA LYS A 200 -14.02 7.14 -5.41
C LYS A 200 -12.61 7.39 -5.95
N ARG A 201 -11.62 6.64 -5.44
CA ARG A 201 -10.22 6.67 -5.88
C ARG A 201 -9.73 5.26 -6.17
N ILE A 202 -9.20 5.02 -7.36
CA ILE A 202 -8.44 3.81 -7.65
C ILE A 202 -7.09 4.23 -8.24
N TRP A 203 -6.01 3.95 -7.52
CA TRP A 203 -4.66 4.28 -7.94
C TRP A 203 -3.85 3.02 -8.13
N PHE A 204 -3.16 2.94 -9.27
CA PHE A 204 -2.29 1.83 -9.60
C PHE A 204 -0.84 2.29 -9.71
N PHE A 205 0.05 1.56 -9.06
CA PHE A 205 1.48 1.79 -9.07
C PHE A 205 2.12 0.58 -9.74
N GLU A 206 2.49 0.72 -11.01
CA GLU A 206 3.06 -0.39 -11.78
C GLU A 206 4.41 -0.81 -11.18
N VAL A 207 4.60 -2.11 -11.01
CA VAL A 207 5.87 -2.74 -10.60
C VAL A 207 6.12 -3.87 -11.58
N LYS A 208 7.33 -3.93 -12.14
CA LYS A 208 7.71 -4.94 -13.14
C LYS A 208 8.34 -6.16 -12.49
#